data_AF-A0A6G3XLP9-F1
#
_entry.id   AF-A0A6G3XLP9-F1
#
_cell.length_a   1.000
_cell.length_b   1.000
_cell.length_c   1.000
_cell.angle_alpha   90.00
_cell.angle_beta   90.00
_cell.angle_gamma   90.00
#
_symmetry.space_group_name_H-M   'P 1'
#
loop_
_entity.id
_entity.type
_entity.pdbx_description
1 polymer ?
#
loop_
_entity_poly.entity_id
_entity_poly.type
_entity_poly.pdbx_seq_one_letter_code
_entity_poly.pdbx_strand_id
1 'polypeptide(L)'
;RGSVTAHPEFAHSVRAEVRGLDSGRVHYYRFRTGNWTSPVGRTRTAPAPGARNSSLTLAAVSCQAYHDGYFTAHRHLAAEDVDVVFHLGDYLYEYAVTATGGARNYTDRRLPAHFNRETVTLEDYRLRYALYKSDPDLRAAHAAHPFVVTWDDHETENNYAGGTPENDVPPEEFLLRRAAAYRAYWENQPLRTPQRPTGPDMRLYRRLTFGRLAQFDILDT
;
A
#
# COMPACT_ATOMS: atom_id res chain seq x y z
N ARG A 1 -19.60 1.83 15.36
CA ARG A 1 -19.74 0.79 14.30
C ARG A 1 -20.40 1.45 13.10
N GLY A 2 -20.00 1.10 11.87
CA GLY A 2 -20.57 1.68 10.63
C GLY A 2 -20.66 0.64 9.52
N SER A 3 -21.19 1.03 8.37
CA SER A 3 -21.32 0.21 7.16
C SER A 3 -20.81 0.97 5.94
N VAL A 4 -20.28 0.24 4.97
CA VAL A 4 -19.78 0.75 3.69
C VAL A 4 -20.01 -0.32 2.63
N THR A 5 -20.43 0.09 1.43
CA THR A 5 -20.67 -0.83 0.32
C THR A 5 -19.36 -1.05 -0.44
N ALA A 6 -18.97 -2.31 -0.61
CA ALA A 6 -17.84 -2.69 -1.45
C ALA A 6 -18.34 -2.83 -2.90
N HIS A 7 -17.93 -1.93 -3.79
CA HIS A 7 -18.37 -1.94 -5.18
C HIS A 7 -17.45 -2.82 -6.06
N PRO A 8 -18.01 -3.60 -7.00
CA PRO A 8 -17.22 -4.46 -7.89
C PRO A 8 -16.27 -3.65 -8.78
N GLU A 9 -16.64 -2.41 -9.13
CA GLU A 9 -15.79 -1.50 -9.89
C GLU A 9 -14.43 -1.28 -9.23
N PHE A 10 -14.34 -1.32 -7.89
CA PHE A 10 -13.09 -1.14 -7.13
C PHE A 10 -12.52 -2.46 -6.59
N ALA A 11 -12.80 -3.58 -7.29
CA ALA A 11 -12.43 -4.93 -6.86
C ALA A 11 -12.87 -5.24 -5.42
N HIS A 12 -14.02 -4.69 -5.00
CA HIS A 12 -14.55 -4.79 -3.64
C HIS A 12 -13.61 -4.28 -2.53
N SER A 13 -12.64 -3.41 -2.87
CA SER A 13 -11.87 -2.69 -1.87
C SER A 13 -12.77 -1.80 -1.01
N VAL A 14 -12.42 -1.65 0.26
CA VAL A 14 -13.17 -0.88 1.25
C VAL A 14 -12.24 0.13 1.92
N ARG A 15 -12.70 1.37 2.03
CA ARG A 15 -12.09 2.43 2.83
C ARG A 15 -13.11 2.95 3.84
N ALA A 16 -12.71 2.98 5.11
CA ALA A 16 -13.52 3.48 6.21
C ALA A 16 -12.83 4.68 6.86
N GLU A 17 -13.33 5.89 6.61
CA GLU A 17 -12.83 7.12 7.24
C GLU A 17 -13.54 7.36 8.57
N VAL A 18 -13.07 6.70 9.63
CA VAL A 18 -13.63 6.82 10.98
C VAL A 18 -13.23 8.17 11.60
N ARG A 19 -14.21 8.90 12.13
CA ARG A 19 -14.05 10.20 12.79
C ARG A 19 -14.46 10.13 14.26
N GLY A 20 -14.11 11.15 15.04
CA GLY A 20 -14.48 11.25 16.47
C GLY A 20 -13.73 10.28 17.37
N LEU A 21 -12.55 9.82 16.94
CA LEU A 21 -11.65 9.01 17.78
C LEU A 21 -10.86 9.92 18.70
N ASP A 22 -10.55 9.43 19.90
CA ASP A 22 -9.62 10.08 20.82
C ASP A 22 -8.23 10.18 20.17
N SER A 23 -7.55 11.31 20.38
CA SER A 23 -6.21 11.54 19.86
C SER A 23 -5.13 10.79 20.66
N GLY A 24 -4.05 10.37 20.00
CA GLY A 24 -2.90 9.73 20.65
C GLY A 24 -3.21 8.36 21.27
N ARG A 25 -4.25 7.65 20.79
CA ARG A 25 -4.72 6.38 21.37
C ARG A 25 -4.62 5.23 20.40
N VAL A 26 -4.37 4.05 20.95
CA VAL A 26 -4.49 2.78 20.23
C VAL A 26 -5.96 2.41 20.09
N HIS A 27 -6.35 2.01 18.89
CA HIS A 27 -7.67 1.49 18.58
C HIS A 27 -7.55 0.14 17.86
N TYR A 28 -8.58 -0.69 18.00
CA TYR A 28 -8.70 -1.95 17.28
C TYR A 28 -9.87 -1.89 16.32
N TYR A 29 -9.73 -2.52 15.16
CA TYR A 29 -10.76 -2.57 14.13
C TYR A 29 -10.83 -3.96 13.49
N ARG A 30 -12.00 -4.28 12.93
CA ARG A 30 -12.22 -5.45 12.08
C ARG A 30 -13.41 -5.19 11.16
N PHE A 31 -13.45 -5.88 10.04
CA PHE A 31 -14.55 -5.84 9.09
C PHE A 31 -15.40 -7.10 9.20
N ARG A 32 -16.68 -6.98 8.84
CA ARG A 32 -17.61 -8.12 8.75
C ARG A 32 -18.45 -8.00 7.50
N THR A 33 -18.56 -9.09 6.75
CA THR A 33 -19.47 -9.23 5.59
C THR A 33 -20.21 -10.56 5.70
N GLY A 34 -21.54 -10.51 5.84
CA GLY A 34 -22.35 -11.68 6.18
C GLY A 34 -21.84 -12.41 7.43
N ASN A 35 -21.43 -13.67 7.25
CA ASN A 35 -20.89 -14.54 8.29
C ASN A 35 -19.35 -14.46 8.42
N TRP A 36 -18.68 -13.76 7.51
CA TRP A 36 -17.22 -13.66 7.49
C TRP A 36 -16.75 -12.45 8.31
N THR A 37 -15.76 -12.68 9.16
CA THR A 37 -15.11 -11.63 9.97
C THR A 37 -13.63 -11.59 9.66
N SER A 38 -13.08 -10.40 9.43
CA SER A 38 -11.64 -10.24 9.17
C SER A 38 -10.81 -10.52 10.43
N PRO A 39 -9.49 -10.76 10.28
CA PRO A 39 -8.55 -10.58 11.39
C PRO A 39 -8.72 -9.20 12.05
N VAL A 40 -8.34 -9.12 13.33
CA VAL A 40 -8.31 -7.84 14.06
C VAL A 40 -7.08 -7.06 13.64
N GLY A 41 -7.31 -5.80 13.24
CA GLY A 41 -6.25 -4.81 13.06
C GLY A 41 -6.15 -3.90 14.28
N ARG A 42 -4.97 -3.34 14.47
CA ARG A 42 -4.60 -2.31 15.42
C ARG A 42 -4.19 -1.06 14.65
N THR A 43 -4.52 0.11 15.19
CA THR A 43 -4.10 1.40 14.67
C THR A 43 -3.86 2.36 15.82
N ARG A 44 -3.20 3.49 15.56
CA ARG A 44 -2.96 4.56 16.54
C ARG A 44 -3.34 5.89 15.93
N THR A 45 -4.15 6.69 16.63
CA THR A 45 -4.42 8.07 16.22
C THR A 45 -3.23 8.96 16.54
N ALA A 46 -2.95 9.93 15.67
CA ALA A 46 -1.96 10.95 15.96
C ALA A 46 -2.39 11.77 17.21
N PRO A 47 -1.43 12.37 17.93
CA PRO A 47 -1.74 13.34 18.99
C PRO A 47 -2.57 14.50 18.48
N ALA A 48 -3.30 15.16 19.39
CA ALA A 48 -4.10 16.31 19.01
C ALA A 48 -3.20 17.42 18.41
N PRO A 49 -3.70 18.19 17.42
CA PRO A 49 -2.98 19.35 16.93
C PRO A 49 -2.55 20.27 18.09
N GLY A 50 -1.28 20.67 18.12
CA GLY A 50 -0.76 21.52 19.19
C GLY A 50 -0.32 20.78 20.48
N ALA A 51 -0.55 19.47 20.60
CA ALA A 51 -0.11 18.70 21.76
C ALA A 51 1.43 18.70 21.89
N ARG A 52 1.92 18.78 23.13
CA ARG A 52 3.35 18.64 23.46
C ARG A 52 3.67 17.18 23.73
N ASN A 53 4.18 16.50 22.71
CA ASN A 53 4.59 15.10 22.77
C ASN A 53 6.08 15.00 23.09
N SER A 54 6.45 14.06 23.97
CA SER A 54 7.84 13.85 24.38
C SER A 54 8.63 12.95 23.42
N SER A 55 7.96 12.12 22.62
CA SER A 55 8.59 11.18 21.71
C SER A 55 7.67 10.81 20.53
N LEU A 56 8.30 10.26 19.50
CA LEU A 56 7.71 9.63 18.33
C LEU A 56 8.64 8.49 17.90
N THR A 57 8.09 7.31 17.67
CA THR A 57 8.81 6.16 17.10
C THR A 57 8.24 5.84 15.73
N LEU A 58 9.07 5.85 14.70
CA LEU A 58 8.67 5.53 13.33
C LEU A 58 9.47 4.36 12.78
N ALA A 59 8.90 3.65 11.82
CA ALA A 59 9.62 2.76 10.92
C ALA A 59 9.50 3.28 9.48
N ALA A 60 10.53 3.04 8.68
CA ALA A 60 10.53 3.32 7.24
C ALA A 60 10.90 2.05 6.48
N VAL A 61 10.16 1.77 5.40
CA VAL A 61 10.36 0.61 4.52
C VAL A 61 10.15 1.01 3.06
N SER A 62 10.80 0.31 2.14
CA SER A 62 10.66 0.45 0.68
C SER A 62 11.16 -0.83 0.01
N CYS A 63 11.04 -0.91 -1.32
CA CYS A 63 11.73 -1.89 -2.16
C CYS A 63 11.53 -3.33 -1.70
N GLN A 64 10.27 -3.79 -1.77
CA GLN A 64 9.87 -5.12 -1.30
C GLN A 64 9.61 -6.10 -2.45
N ALA A 65 10.54 -6.22 -3.41
CA ALA A 65 10.42 -7.13 -4.55
C ALA A 65 10.05 -8.55 -4.09
N TYR A 66 8.85 -9.01 -4.46
CA TYR A 66 8.32 -10.30 -3.99
C TYR A 66 9.20 -11.47 -4.43
N HIS A 67 9.77 -11.36 -5.62
CA HIS A 67 10.60 -12.40 -6.21
C HIS A 67 12.04 -12.42 -5.69
N ASP A 68 12.49 -11.42 -4.91
CA ASP A 68 13.86 -11.35 -4.39
C ASP A 68 14.01 -11.93 -2.98
N GLY A 69 12.90 -12.18 -2.28
CA GLY A 69 12.97 -12.84 -0.99
C GLY A 69 11.67 -12.83 -0.21
N TYR A 70 11.74 -13.51 0.94
CA TYR A 70 10.66 -13.51 1.92
C TYR A 70 10.63 -12.20 2.70
N PHE A 71 9.43 -11.79 3.11
CA PHE A 71 9.18 -10.56 3.84
C PHE A 71 9.50 -10.67 5.35
N THR A 72 10.61 -11.33 5.68
CA THR A 72 11.09 -11.50 7.06
C THR A 72 11.24 -10.16 7.78
N ALA A 73 11.63 -9.09 7.07
CA ALA A 73 11.69 -7.74 7.64
C ALA A 73 10.32 -7.25 8.15
N HIS A 74 9.23 -7.54 7.41
CA HIS A 74 7.87 -7.22 7.85
C HIS A 74 7.43 -8.03 9.06
N ARG A 75 7.91 -9.28 9.21
CA ARG A 75 7.71 -10.07 10.43
C ARG A 75 8.28 -9.39 11.67
N HIS A 76 9.50 -8.85 11.54
CA HIS A 76 10.13 -8.09 12.62
C HIS A 76 9.41 -6.77 12.88
N LEU A 77 9.06 -6.02 11.83
CA LEU A 77 8.28 -4.79 11.95
C LEU A 77 6.93 -5.00 12.66
N ALA A 78 6.25 -6.10 12.38
CA ALA A 78 4.99 -6.44 13.04
C ALA A 78 5.13 -6.66 14.56
N ALA A 79 6.33 -6.97 15.05
CA ALA A 79 6.62 -7.18 16.47
C ALA A 79 7.13 -5.91 17.19
N GLU A 80 7.52 -4.86 16.46
CA GLU A 80 7.91 -3.57 17.04
C GLU A 80 6.68 -2.77 17.51
N ASP A 81 6.81 -1.89 18.51
CA ASP A 81 5.78 -0.89 18.86
C ASP A 81 6.16 0.49 18.30
N VAL A 82 5.80 0.73 17.04
CA VAL A 82 5.96 2.03 16.38
C VAL A 82 4.64 2.80 16.37
N ASP A 83 4.73 4.14 16.33
CA ASP A 83 3.56 5.01 16.21
C ASP A 83 3.02 5.03 14.78
N VAL A 84 3.92 4.92 13.79
CA VAL A 84 3.60 4.99 12.36
C VAL A 84 4.67 4.30 11.52
N VAL A 85 4.24 3.68 10.42
CA VAL A 85 5.14 3.15 9.38
C VAL A 85 5.04 4.05 8.15
N PHE A 86 6.19 4.43 7.59
CA PHE A 86 6.29 5.07 6.27
C PHE A 86 6.71 4.03 5.23
N HIS A 87 5.91 3.87 4.17
CA HIS A 87 6.33 3.13 2.99
C HIS A 87 6.74 4.13 1.91
N LEU A 88 8.00 4.08 1.48
CA LEU A 88 8.63 5.17 0.71
C LEU A 88 8.66 4.95 -0.80
N GLY A 89 8.23 3.79 -1.30
CA GLY A 89 8.24 3.46 -2.71
C GLY A 89 8.45 1.98 -2.93
N ASP A 90 8.21 1.50 -4.14
CA ASP A 90 8.43 0.11 -4.56
C ASP A 90 7.71 -0.91 -3.67
N TYR A 91 6.46 -0.60 -3.33
CA TYR A 91 5.55 -1.51 -2.64
C TYR A 91 5.30 -2.74 -3.49
N LEU A 92 5.26 -2.58 -4.81
CA LEU A 92 5.30 -3.68 -5.76
C LEU A 92 6.35 -3.41 -6.83
N TYR A 93 6.67 -4.46 -7.57
CA TYR A 93 7.41 -4.39 -8.84
C TYR A 93 6.49 -4.93 -9.93
N GLU A 94 6.59 -4.38 -11.13
CA GLU A 94 5.84 -4.71 -12.34
C GLU A 94 6.33 -6.00 -13.01
N TYR A 95 7.59 -6.37 -12.82
CA TYR A 95 8.26 -7.43 -13.59
C TYR A 95 7.65 -8.82 -13.46
N ALA A 96 7.95 -9.73 -14.38
CA ALA A 96 7.49 -11.11 -14.27
C ALA A 96 7.94 -11.79 -12.97
N VAL A 97 7.02 -12.48 -12.30
CA VAL A 97 7.32 -13.38 -11.18
C VAL A 97 7.17 -14.82 -11.67
N THR A 98 8.27 -15.58 -11.61
CA THR A 98 8.29 -16.96 -12.10
C THR A 98 7.34 -17.87 -11.30
N ALA A 99 7.00 -19.03 -11.86
CA ALA A 99 6.11 -20.00 -11.20
C ALA A 99 6.63 -20.47 -9.83
N THR A 100 7.93 -20.36 -9.56
CA THR A 100 8.57 -20.70 -8.27
C THR A 100 8.80 -19.48 -7.38
N GLY A 101 8.28 -18.31 -7.73
CA GLY A 101 8.39 -17.10 -6.91
C GLY A 101 9.79 -16.47 -6.91
N GLY A 102 10.57 -16.66 -7.98
CA GLY A 102 11.95 -16.15 -8.06
C GLY A 102 12.88 -16.78 -7.02
N ALA A 103 13.63 -15.95 -6.30
CA ALA A 103 14.54 -16.33 -5.22
C ALA A 103 13.84 -16.99 -4.01
N ARG A 104 12.51 -16.84 -3.87
CA ARG A 104 11.75 -17.61 -2.87
C ARG A 104 11.76 -19.11 -3.15
N ASN A 105 12.02 -19.52 -4.40
CA ASN A 105 12.23 -20.90 -4.82
C ASN A 105 11.20 -21.90 -4.24
N TYR A 106 9.92 -21.60 -4.45
CA TYR A 106 8.82 -22.41 -3.95
C TYR A 106 8.91 -23.87 -4.39
N THR A 107 8.86 -24.77 -3.40
CA THR A 107 8.82 -26.22 -3.58
C THR A 107 7.47 -26.83 -3.21
N ASP A 108 6.63 -26.07 -2.48
CA ASP A 108 5.33 -26.49 -1.95
C ASP A 108 4.14 -25.94 -2.74
N ARG A 109 4.38 -25.00 -3.65
CA ARG A 109 3.35 -24.32 -4.45
C ARG A 109 3.90 -23.87 -5.79
N ARG A 110 3.00 -23.57 -6.73
CA ARG A 110 3.33 -22.88 -7.99
C ARG A 110 2.44 -21.68 -8.17
N LEU A 111 3.03 -20.57 -8.59
CA LEU A 111 2.28 -19.37 -8.96
C LEU A 111 1.63 -19.58 -10.34
N PRO A 112 0.37 -19.13 -10.52
CA PRO A 112 -0.28 -19.08 -11.83
C PRO A 112 0.55 -18.37 -12.89
N ALA A 113 0.44 -18.82 -14.14
CA ALA A 113 1.23 -18.29 -15.27
C ALA A 113 1.02 -16.79 -15.54
N HIS A 114 -0.12 -16.21 -15.14
CA HIS A 114 -0.40 -14.78 -15.33
C HIS A 114 0.51 -13.87 -14.49
N PHE A 115 1.21 -14.39 -13.49
CA PHE A 115 2.24 -13.62 -12.77
C PHE A 115 3.58 -13.56 -13.51
N ASN A 116 3.82 -14.50 -14.43
CA ASN A 116 5.07 -14.60 -15.18
C ASN A 116 5.06 -13.70 -16.43
N ARG A 117 4.66 -12.44 -16.24
CA ARG A 117 4.70 -11.37 -17.22
C ARG A 117 4.75 -10.02 -16.51
N GLU A 118 5.14 -9.00 -17.26
CA GLU A 118 5.09 -7.63 -16.80
C GLU A 118 3.63 -7.14 -16.62
N THR A 119 3.38 -6.29 -15.61
CA THR A 119 2.05 -5.73 -15.35
C THR A 119 1.77 -4.53 -16.23
N VAL A 120 0.68 -4.57 -17.01
CA VAL A 120 0.29 -3.46 -17.89
C VAL A 120 -1.16 -3.04 -17.66
N THR A 121 -2.07 -4.00 -17.52
CA THR A 121 -3.51 -3.73 -17.38
C THR A 121 -3.92 -3.55 -15.93
N LEU A 122 -5.10 -2.96 -15.69
CA LEU A 122 -5.67 -2.82 -14.35
C LEU A 122 -5.84 -4.19 -13.65
N GLU A 123 -6.19 -5.23 -14.42
CA GLU A 123 -6.28 -6.58 -13.88
C GLU A 123 -4.91 -7.11 -13.44
N ASP A 124 -3.86 -6.87 -14.23
CA ASP A 124 -2.49 -7.27 -13.87
C ASP A 124 -2.04 -6.60 -12.56
N TYR A 125 -2.24 -5.28 -12.41
CA TYR A 125 -1.87 -4.58 -11.18
C TYR A 125 -2.69 -5.05 -9.98
N ARG A 126 -3.99 -5.32 -10.14
CA ARG A 126 -4.82 -5.88 -9.06
C ARG A 126 -4.31 -7.25 -8.61
N LEU A 127 -4.00 -8.12 -9.56
CA LEU A 127 -3.42 -9.43 -9.29
C LEU A 127 -2.04 -9.29 -8.62
N ARG A 128 -1.22 -8.33 -9.08
CA ARG A 128 0.09 -8.04 -8.49
C ARG A 128 -0.01 -7.60 -7.04
N TYR A 129 -0.91 -6.68 -6.73
CA TYR A 129 -1.19 -6.31 -5.34
C TYR A 129 -1.70 -7.48 -4.52
N ALA A 130 -2.58 -8.32 -5.08
CA ALA A 130 -3.07 -9.52 -4.40
C ALA A 130 -1.92 -10.50 -4.10
N LEU A 131 -0.96 -10.67 -5.01
CA LEU A 131 0.23 -11.49 -4.78
C LEU A 131 1.05 -10.95 -3.61
N TYR A 132 1.42 -9.67 -3.64
CA TYR A 132 2.22 -9.05 -2.58
C TYR A 132 1.49 -9.10 -1.23
N LYS A 133 0.21 -8.71 -1.20
CA LYS A 133 -0.61 -8.72 0.01
C LYS A 133 -1.08 -10.10 0.45
N SER A 134 -0.76 -11.16 -0.30
CA SER A 134 -0.99 -12.53 0.17
C SER A 134 0.06 -12.98 1.20
N ASP A 135 1.21 -12.31 1.22
CA ASP A 135 2.31 -12.62 2.13
C ASP A 135 1.88 -12.42 3.61
N PRO A 136 2.05 -13.43 4.47
CA PRO A 136 1.57 -13.37 5.85
C PRO A 136 2.29 -12.30 6.68
N ASP A 137 3.56 -12.04 6.42
CA ASP A 137 4.36 -11.10 7.21
C ASP A 137 3.98 -9.65 6.87
N LEU A 138 3.75 -9.35 5.59
CA LEU A 138 3.24 -8.05 5.16
C LEU A 138 1.82 -7.79 5.69
N ARG A 139 0.95 -8.82 5.69
CA ARG A 139 -0.39 -8.72 6.29
C ARG A 139 -0.32 -8.46 7.80
N ALA A 140 0.61 -9.10 8.50
CA ALA A 140 0.83 -8.89 9.93
C ALA A 140 1.28 -7.45 10.22
N ALA A 141 2.24 -6.92 9.45
CA ALA A 141 2.70 -5.54 9.61
C ALA A 141 1.57 -4.52 9.39
N HIS A 142 0.78 -4.66 8.33
CA HIS A 142 -0.38 -3.79 8.08
C HIS A 142 -1.48 -3.91 9.14
N ALA A 143 -1.63 -5.09 9.76
CA ALA A 143 -2.58 -5.28 10.86
C ALA A 143 -2.06 -4.67 12.17
N ALA A 144 -0.75 -4.55 12.37
CA ALA A 144 -0.17 -4.04 13.62
C ALA A 144 -0.13 -2.50 13.70
N HIS A 145 0.11 -1.83 12.56
CA HIS A 145 0.50 -0.42 12.52
C HIS A 145 -0.27 0.41 11.48
N PRO A 146 -0.48 1.72 11.71
CA PRO A 146 -0.92 2.64 10.66
C PRO A 146 0.21 2.89 9.65
N PHE A 147 -0.08 2.77 8.36
CA PHE A 147 0.85 3.04 7.27
C PHE A 147 0.56 4.40 6.62
N VAL A 148 1.59 5.21 6.47
CA VAL A 148 1.63 6.39 5.61
C VAL A 148 2.45 6.02 4.37
N VAL A 149 1.78 5.90 3.24
CA VAL A 149 2.42 5.44 2.00
C VAL A 149 2.65 6.59 1.02
N THR A 150 3.78 6.53 0.32
CA THR A 150 3.98 7.15 -0.99
C THR A 150 4.44 6.06 -1.98
N TRP A 151 4.55 6.39 -3.26
CA TRP A 151 5.07 5.48 -4.29
C TRP A 151 6.46 5.93 -4.76
N ASP A 152 7.07 5.11 -5.59
CA ASP A 152 8.17 5.46 -6.48
C ASP A 152 7.81 4.93 -7.90
N ASP A 153 8.79 4.56 -8.69
CA ASP A 153 8.65 4.17 -10.09
C ASP A 153 7.95 2.82 -10.30
N HIS A 154 8.37 1.79 -9.55
CA HIS A 154 7.94 0.41 -9.76
C HIS A 154 6.47 0.12 -9.44
N GLU A 155 5.77 1.03 -8.76
CA GLU A 155 4.32 1.01 -8.69
C GLU A 155 3.65 1.08 -10.07
N THR A 156 4.36 1.59 -11.09
CA THR A 156 3.94 1.66 -12.49
C THR A 156 4.94 0.91 -13.38
N GLU A 157 6.13 1.46 -13.57
CA GLU A 157 7.18 0.97 -14.47
C GLU A 157 8.49 1.61 -14.02
N ASN A 158 9.57 0.83 -13.97
CA ASN A 158 10.91 1.28 -13.65
C ASN A 158 11.26 2.61 -14.35
N ASN A 159 11.88 3.52 -13.61
CA ASN A 159 12.38 4.81 -14.06
C ASN A 159 11.38 5.74 -14.80
N TYR A 160 10.06 5.52 -14.73
CA TYR A 160 9.12 6.42 -15.40
C TYR A 160 9.23 7.86 -14.87
N ALA A 161 9.07 8.85 -15.75
CA ALA A 161 9.17 10.27 -15.41
C ALA A 161 7.97 11.05 -15.94
N GLY A 162 7.02 11.35 -15.06
CA GLY A 162 5.77 12.01 -15.45
C GLY A 162 4.98 11.16 -16.45
N GLY A 163 4.90 11.60 -17.71
CA GLY A 163 4.24 10.86 -18.80
C GLY A 163 5.18 10.02 -19.66
N THR A 164 6.45 9.92 -19.28
CA THR A 164 7.50 9.27 -20.09
C THR A 164 7.85 7.90 -19.49
N PRO A 165 7.69 6.79 -20.24
CA PRO A 165 8.16 5.47 -19.83
C PRO A 165 9.69 5.35 -19.91
N GLU A 166 10.27 4.27 -19.39
CA GLU A 166 11.72 4.01 -19.54
C GLU A 166 12.13 3.60 -20.97
N ASN A 167 11.17 3.14 -21.76
CA ASN A 167 11.37 2.52 -23.07
C ASN A 167 10.69 3.36 -24.18
N ASP A 168 10.70 2.85 -25.41
CA ASP A 168 10.15 3.55 -26.57
C ASP A 168 8.61 3.41 -26.71
N VAL A 169 7.89 3.01 -25.65
CA VAL A 169 6.42 2.96 -25.67
C VAL A 169 5.86 4.38 -25.87
N PRO A 170 4.87 4.57 -26.75
CA PRO A 170 4.25 5.88 -26.93
C PRO A 170 3.69 6.43 -25.61
N PRO A 171 3.93 7.71 -25.26
CA PRO A 171 3.45 8.31 -24.01
C PRO A 171 1.94 8.13 -23.77
N GLU A 172 1.12 8.17 -24.81
CA GLU A 172 -0.32 7.93 -24.74
C GLU A 172 -0.69 6.51 -24.29
N GLU A 173 0.09 5.51 -24.69
CA GLU A 173 -0.08 4.12 -24.25
C GLU A 173 0.41 3.96 -22.81
N PHE A 174 1.54 4.59 -22.45
CA PHE A 174 2.05 4.60 -21.09
C PHE A 174 1.05 5.24 -20.10
N LEU A 175 0.36 6.33 -20.50
CA LEU A 175 -0.65 6.95 -19.64
C LEU A 175 -1.84 6.02 -19.34
N LEU A 176 -2.17 5.07 -20.23
CA LEU A 176 -3.17 4.04 -19.94
C LEU A 176 -2.67 3.08 -18.84
N ARG A 177 -1.39 2.68 -18.90
CA ARG A 177 -0.73 1.87 -17.87
C ARG A 177 -0.66 2.62 -16.54
N ARG A 178 -0.26 3.90 -16.53
CA ARG A 178 -0.22 4.76 -15.33
C ARG A 178 -1.61 4.89 -14.69
N ALA A 179 -2.65 5.07 -15.49
CA ALA A 179 -4.04 5.10 -14.99
C ALA A 179 -4.46 3.78 -14.32
N ALA A 180 -4.05 2.64 -14.90
CA ALA A 180 -4.28 1.33 -14.32
C ALA A 180 -3.52 1.14 -12.99
N ALA A 181 -2.23 1.48 -12.99
CA ALA A 181 -1.34 1.42 -11.83
C ALA A 181 -1.87 2.25 -10.65
N TYR A 182 -2.16 3.53 -10.88
CA TYR A 182 -2.63 4.46 -9.83
C TYR A 182 -3.98 4.04 -9.26
N ARG A 183 -4.88 3.54 -10.11
CA ARG A 183 -6.15 2.97 -9.64
C ARG A 183 -5.93 1.76 -8.75
N ALA A 184 -5.09 0.81 -9.15
CA ALA A 184 -4.79 -0.36 -8.34
C ALA A 184 -4.06 0.01 -7.03
N TYR A 185 -3.15 0.99 -7.06
CA TYR A 185 -2.50 1.56 -5.88
C TYR A 185 -3.53 2.10 -4.90
N TRP A 186 -4.42 2.98 -5.37
CA TRP A 186 -5.48 3.53 -4.52
C TRP A 186 -6.40 2.44 -3.98
N GLU A 187 -6.79 1.45 -4.80
CA GLU A 187 -7.63 0.32 -4.38
C GLU A 187 -7.01 -0.45 -3.21
N ASN A 188 -5.68 -0.63 -3.21
CA ASN A 188 -4.96 -1.51 -2.30
C ASN A 188 -4.25 -0.80 -1.14
N GLN A 189 -4.14 0.53 -1.14
CA GLN A 189 -3.47 1.28 -0.08
C GLN A 189 -4.44 2.00 0.88
N PRO A 190 -4.04 2.23 2.16
CA PRO A 190 -4.88 2.86 3.18
C PRO A 190 -4.94 4.40 3.03
N LEU A 191 -5.27 4.87 1.83
CA LEU A 191 -5.37 6.29 1.50
C LEU A 191 -6.75 6.86 1.81
N ARG A 192 -6.89 8.19 1.83
CA ARG A 192 -8.19 8.86 1.98
C ARG A 192 -8.79 9.20 0.63
N THR A 193 -10.07 9.60 0.64
CA THR A 193 -10.81 10.01 -0.56
C THR A 193 -10.10 11.09 -1.40
N PRO A 194 -9.43 12.11 -0.83
CA PRO A 194 -8.72 13.11 -1.62
C PRO A 194 -7.53 12.59 -2.45
N GLN A 195 -7.09 11.36 -2.23
CA GLN A 195 -6.05 10.67 -3.01
C GLN A 195 -6.67 9.77 -4.11
N ARG A 196 -7.97 9.82 -4.35
CA ARG A 196 -8.59 9.02 -5.42
C ARG A 196 -8.09 9.50 -6.80
N PRO A 197 -7.60 8.59 -7.66
CA PRO A 197 -7.14 8.94 -9.00
C PRO A 197 -8.28 9.36 -9.92
N THR A 198 -7.96 10.20 -10.90
CA THR A 198 -8.79 10.52 -12.07
C THR A 198 -7.99 10.24 -13.33
N GLY A 199 -8.28 9.12 -14.00
CA GLY A 199 -7.47 8.67 -15.12
C GLY A 199 -6.02 8.44 -14.69
N PRO A 200 -5.02 8.99 -15.41
CA PRO A 200 -3.61 8.85 -15.07
C PRO A 200 -3.15 9.83 -13.99
N ASP A 201 -4.02 10.68 -13.43
CA ASP A 201 -3.63 11.72 -12.48
C ASP A 201 -4.10 11.39 -11.06
N MET A 202 -3.21 11.57 -10.08
CA MET A 202 -3.50 11.32 -8.67
C MET A 202 -2.62 12.18 -7.78
N ARG A 203 -3.26 12.90 -6.84
CA ARG A 203 -2.54 13.74 -5.88
C ARG A 203 -2.18 12.91 -4.64
N LEU A 204 -0.95 12.39 -4.59
CA LEU A 204 -0.47 11.58 -3.47
C LEU A 204 0.23 12.41 -2.38
N TYR A 205 0.99 13.43 -2.80
CA TYR A 205 1.70 14.31 -1.88
C TYR A 205 0.75 15.01 -0.89
N ARG A 206 1.17 15.12 0.36
CA ARG A 206 0.33 15.65 1.46
C ARG A 206 1.16 15.97 2.70
N ARG A 207 0.63 16.82 3.55
CA ARG A 207 1.22 17.17 4.85
C ARG A 207 0.49 16.48 5.99
N LEU A 208 1.25 15.92 6.93
CA LEU A 208 0.77 15.36 8.19
C LEU A 208 1.48 16.03 9.37
N THR A 209 0.85 16.03 10.53
CA THR A 209 1.43 16.58 11.77
C THR A 209 1.27 15.59 12.91
N PHE A 210 2.26 15.57 13.81
CA PHE A 210 2.26 14.76 15.01
C PHE A 210 2.41 15.68 16.23
N GLY A 211 1.27 16.18 16.73
CA GLY A 211 1.26 17.23 17.74
C GLY A 211 2.07 18.44 17.29
N ARG A 212 2.96 18.94 18.16
CA ARG A 212 3.97 19.96 17.85
C ARG A 212 5.35 19.38 17.56
N LEU A 213 5.50 18.06 17.69
CA LEU A 213 6.80 17.41 17.69
C LEU A 213 7.37 17.31 16.27
N ALA A 214 6.55 16.94 15.30
CA ALA A 214 6.97 16.73 13.93
C ALA A 214 5.89 17.15 12.92
N GLN A 215 6.35 17.62 11.76
CA GLN A 215 5.59 17.75 10.53
C GLN A 215 6.21 16.82 9.49
N PHE A 216 5.37 16.11 8.74
CA PHE A 216 5.77 15.25 7.64
C PHE A 216 5.20 15.81 6.34
N ASP A 217 6.08 16.23 5.44
CA ASP A 217 5.73 16.56 4.07
C ASP A 217 5.98 15.32 3.22
N ILE A 218 4.91 14.59 2.91
CA ILE A 218 4.96 13.39 2.06
C ILE A 218 5.04 13.85 0.62
N LEU A 219 6.16 13.58 -0.02
CA LEU A 219 6.44 13.98 -1.40
C LEU A 219 6.07 12.87 -2.40
N ASP A 220 6.02 13.27 -3.66
CA ASP A 220 5.72 12.51 -4.86
C ASP A 220 6.62 13.13 -5.94
N THR A 221 7.68 12.42 -6.35
CA THR A 221 8.87 12.98 -7.02
C THR A 221 9.00 12.54 -8.45
#